data_AF-A0A4Q7PC71-F1
#
_entry.id   AF-A0A4Q7PC71-F1
#
_cell.length_a   1.000
_cell.length_b   1.000
_cell.length_c   1.000
_cell.angle_alpha   90.00
_cell.angle_beta   90.00
_cell.angle_gamma   90.00
#
_symmetry.space_group_name_H-M   'P 1'
#
loop_
_entity.id
_entity.type
_entity.pdbx_description
1 polymer ?
#
loop_
_entity_poly.entity_id
_entity_poly.type
_entity_poly.pdbx_seq_one_letter_code
_entity_poly.pdbx_strand_id
1 'polypeptide(L)'
;MSLKEKAKRQLEEMKDQIEILEAKFESSKAEAKAEYMEKMAELKAKKAELQAKYEELSHEAEDKWEEAKHLFASAGDSFKEGFSKLSKLFD
;
A
#
# COMPACT_ATOMS: atom_id res chain seq x y z
N MET A 1 -2.22 19.85 -5.33
CA MET A 1 -1.48 18.57 -5.36
C MET A 1 -1.50 18.01 -6.78
N SER A 2 -0.32 17.98 -7.38
CA SER A 2 -0.01 17.25 -8.63
C SER A 2 -0.26 15.75 -8.48
N LEU A 3 -0.32 15.02 -9.59
CA LEU A 3 -0.43 13.56 -9.57
C LEU A 3 0.73 12.91 -8.81
N LYS A 4 1.94 13.45 -8.98
CA LYS A 4 3.13 13.06 -8.23
C LYS A 4 2.95 13.22 -6.72
N GLU A 5 2.49 14.38 -6.26
CA GLU A 5 2.26 14.57 -4.82
C GLU A 5 1.18 13.63 -4.26
N LYS A 6 0.11 13.37 -5.03
CA LYS A 6 -0.93 12.42 -4.63
C LYS A 6 -0.39 10.99 -4.50
N ALA A 7 0.38 10.54 -5.48
CA ALA A 7 0.99 9.21 -5.49
C ALA A 7 1.98 9.05 -4.33
N LYS A 8 2.81 10.07 -4.06
CA LYS A 8 3.72 10.07 -2.91
C LYS A 8 2.95 9.92 -1.59
N ARG A 9 1.93 10.76 -1.39
CA ARG A 9 1.10 10.72 -0.19
C ARG A 9 0.44 9.35 -0.01
N GLN A 10 -0.07 8.76 -1.10
CA GLN A 10 -0.64 7.42 -1.04
C GLN A 10 0.39 6.37 -0.60
N LEU A 11 1.63 6.43 -1.11
CA LEU A 11 2.71 5.54 -0.68
C LEU A 11 3.08 5.70 0.80
N GLU A 12 3.07 6.94 1.30
CA GLU A 12 3.28 7.22 2.72
C GLU A 12 2.14 6.66 3.57
N GLU A 13 0.88 6.89 3.18
CA GLU A 13 -0.29 6.31 3.87
C GLU A 13 -0.26 4.78 3.88
N MET A 14 0.10 4.14 2.76
CA MET A 14 0.28 2.69 2.68
C MET A 14 1.38 2.19 3.61
N LYS A 15 2.49 2.94 3.74
CA LYS A 15 3.59 2.60 4.65
C LYS A 15 3.11 2.64 6.11
N ASP A 16 2.47 3.73 6.52
CA ASP A 16 1.96 3.89 7.89
C ASP A 16 0.94 2.80 8.23
N GLN A 17 0.06 2.46 7.29
CA GLN A 17 -0.91 1.38 7.46
C GLN A 17 -0.27 -0.01 7.61
N ILE A 18 0.78 -0.31 6.85
CA ILE A 18 1.57 -1.54 7.04
C ILE A 18 2.19 -1.56 8.45
N GLU A 19 2.82 -0.46 8.88
CA GLU A 19 3.46 -0.37 10.20
C GLU A 19 2.45 -0.57 11.35
N ILE A 20 1.25 0.00 11.23
CA ILE A 20 0.15 -0.23 12.19
C ILE A 20 -0.22 -1.71 12.28
N LEU A 21 -0.37 -2.38 11.14
CA LEU A 21 -0.70 -3.81 11.11
C LEU A 21 0.43 -4.67 11.67
N GLU A 22 1.70 -4.34 11.41
CA GLU A 22 2.85 -5.05 11.97
C GLU A 22 2.88 -4.94 13.49
N ALA A 23 2.71 -3.73 14.03
CA ALA A 23 2.63 -3.51 15.47
C ALA A 23 1.44 -4.25 16.13
N LYS A 24 0.27 -4.25 15.47
CA LYS A 24 -0.90 -5.02 15.92
C LYS A 24 -0.61 -6.52 15.93
N PHE A 25 0.06 -7.04 14.91
CA PHE A 25 0.42 -8.44 14.85
C PHE A 25 1.41 -8.84 15.93
N GLU A 26 2.48 -8.06 16.13
CA GLU A 26 3.49 -8.29 17.17
C GLU A 26 2.90 -8.27 18.59
N SER A 27 1.92 -7.40 18.83
CA SER A 27 1.21 -7.33 20.12
C SER A 27 0.12 -8.40 20.28
N SER A 28 -0.32 -9.02 19.19
CA SER A 28 -1.35 -10.07 19.21
C SER A 28 -0.75 -11.48 19.35
N LYS A 29 -1.51 -12.38 19.99
CA LYS A 29 -1.26 -13.84 19.93
C LYS A 29 -2.05 -14.51 18.80
N ALA A 30 -2.28 -13.80 17.68
CA ALA A 30 -3.20 -14.24 16.63
C ALA A 30 -2.89 -15.66 16.14
N GLU A 31 -3.88 -16.55 16.17
CA GLU A 31 -3.80 -17.90 15.59
C GLU A 31 -3.69 -17.85 14.05
N ALA A 32 -4.22 -16.80 13.42
CA ALA A 32 -4.20 -16.58 11.98
C ALA A 32 -2.85 -16.04 11.44
N LYS A 33 -1.71 -16.42 12.05
CA LYS A 33 -0.37 -15.92 11.63
C LYS A 33 -0.07 -16.16 10.16
N ALA A 34 -0.43 -17.33 9.64
CA ALA A 34 -0.17 -17.69 8.25
C ALA A 34 -0.96 -16.80 7.27
N GLU A 35 -2.27 -16.65 7.50
CA GLU A 35 -3.12 -15.78 6.68
C GLU A 35 -2.69 -14.31 6.78
N TYR A 36 -2.35 -13.85 7.98
CA TYR A 36 -1.80 -12.52 8.17
C TYR A 36 -0.51 -12.31 7.39
N MET A 37 0.46 -13.23 7.50
CA MET A 37 1.75 -13.12 6.81
C MET A 37 1.60 -13.12 5.30
N GLU A 38 0.73 -13.97 4.76
CA GLU A 38 0.44 -13.99 3.31
C GLU A 38 -0.13 -12.64 2.85
N LYS A 39 -1.21 -12.19 3.49
CA LYS A 39 -1.90 -10.94 3.12
C LYS A 39 -1.01 -9.72 3.34
N MET A 40 -0.18 -9.73 4.39
CA MET A 40 0.80 -8.68 4.67
C MET A 40 1.88 -8.63 3.58
N ALA A 41 2.36 -9.79 3.13
CA ALA A 41 3.30 -9.85 2.01
C ALA A 41 2.68 -9.29 0.72
N GLU A 42 1.41 -9.58 0.44
CA GLU A 42 0.68 -8.99 -0.70
C GLU A 42 0.60 -7.46 -0.60
N LEU A 43 0.29 -6.92 0.59
CA LEU A 43 0.24 -5.46 0.80
C LEU A 43 1.61 -4.80 0.59
N LYS A 44 2.67 -5.40 1.15
CA LYS A 44 4.05 -4.93 0.99
C LYS A 44 4.50 -4.98 -0.47
N ALA A 45 4.15 -6.04 -1.20
CA ALA A 45 4.45 -6.18 -2.62
C ALA A 45 3.76 -5.09 -3.46
N LYS A 46 2.46 -4.84 -3.23
CA LYS A 46 1.72 -3.76 -3.92
C LYS A 46 2.32 -2.39 -3.65
N LYS A 47 2.68 -2.09 -2.39
CA LYS A 47 3.35 -0.84 -2.05
C LYS A 47 4.70 -0.72 -2.77
N ALA A 48 5.50 -1.78 -2.79
CA ALA A 48 6.80 -1.79 -3.46
C ALA A 48 6.68 -1.59 -4.98
N GLU A 49 5.69 -2.22 -5.62
CA GLU A 49 5.40 -2.02 -7.05
C GLU A 49 5.05 -0.55 -7.35
N LEU A 50 4.15 0.04 -6.55
CA LEU A 50 3.81 1.46 -6.69
C LEU A 50 5.00 2.38 -6.42
N GLN A 51 5.85 2.03 -5.46
CA GLN A 51 7.03 2.82 -5.13
C GLN A 51 8.02 2.82 -6.31
N ALA A 52 8.29 1.65 -6.89
CA ALA A 52 9.12 1.54 -8.08
C ALA A 52 8.54 2.35 -9.24
N LYS A 53 7.22 2.26 -9.46
CA LYS A 53 6.54 3.05 -10.51
C LYS A 53 6.59 4.55 -10.23
N TYR A 54 6.50 4.96 -8.97
CA TYR A 54 6.63 6.36 -8.55
C TYR A 54 8.04 6.90 -8.80
N GLU A 55 9.07 6.11 -8.50
CA GLU A 55 10.47 6.48 -8.72
C GLU A 55 10.77 6.61 -10.22
N GLU A 56 10.25 5.67 -11.04
CA GLU A 56 10.34 5.74 -12.52
C GLU A 56 9.72 7.04 -13.06
N LEU A 57 8.50 7.36 -12.61
CA LEU A 57 7.76 8.53 -13.10
C LEU A 57 8.23 9.85 -12.48
N SER A 58 9.01 9.81 -11.39
CA SER A 58 9.43 11.02 -10.67
C SER A 58 10.31 11.95 -11.50
N HIS A 59 10.95 11.41 -12.54
CA HIS A 59 11.78 12.13 -13.50
C HIS A 59 11.06 12.39 -14.85
N GLU A 60 9.87 11.82 -15.03
CA GLU A 60 9.08 11.91 -16.26
C GLU A 60 8.16 13.14 -16.27
N ALA A 61 7.67 13.51 -17.45
CA ALA A 61 6.73 14.60 -17.65
C ALA A 61 5.32 14.28 -17.11
N GLU A 62 4.50 15.31 -16.89
CA GLU A 62 3.15 15.16 -16.31
C GLU A 62 2.20 14.30 -17.18
N ASP A 63 2.41 14.25 -18.49
CA ASP A 63 1.66 13.38 -19.41
C ASP A 63 1.81 11.88 -19.06
N LYS A 64 3.01 11.45 -18.64
CA LYS A 64 3.28 10.08 -18.20
C LYS A 64 2.57 9.74 -16.89
N TRP A 65 2.34 10.74 -16.05
CA TRP A 65 1.59 10.58 -14.82
C TRP A 65 0.11 10.33 -15.06
N GLU A 66 -0.47 10.92 -16.12
CA GLU A 66 -1.88 10.69 -16.48
C GLU A 66 -2.15 9.22 -16.83
N GLU A 67 -1.22 8.55 -17.52
CA GLU A 67 -1.29 7.11 -17.80
C GLU A 67 -1.21 6.29 -16.51
N ALA A 68 -0.33 6.69 -15.59
CA ALA A 68 -0.08 5.97 -14.36
C ALA A 68 -1.13 6.20 -13.26
N LYS A 69 -1.92 7.27 -13.32
CA LYS A 69 -2.89 7.63 -12.27
C LYS A 69 -3.88 6.48 -11.98
N HIS A 70 -4.29 5.76 -13.02
CA HIS A 70 -5.22 4.64 -12.88
C HIS A 70 -4.58 3.46 -12.14
N LEU A 71 -3.29 3.22 -12.38
CA LEU A 71 -2.52 2.19 -11.69
C LEU A 71 -2.38 2.55 -10.20
N PHE A 72 -2.05 3.79 -9.86
CA PHE A 72 -2.00 4.25 -8.47
C PHE A 72 -3.37 4.15 -7.79
N ALA A 73 -4.45 4.57 -8.45
CA ALA A 73 -5.80 4.49 -7.91
C ALA A 73 -6.22 3.04 -7.64
N SER A 74 -6.07 2.17 -8.64
CA SER A 74 -6.43 0.75 -8.53
C SER A 74 -5.65 0.04 -7.44
N ALA A 75 -4.32 0.23 -7.39
CA ALA A 75 -3.50 -0.37 -6.35
C ALA A 75 -3.79 0.20 -4.96
N GLY A 76 -4.13 1.49 -4.87
CA GLY A 76 -4.58 2.13 -3.63
C GLY A 76 -5.87 1.52 -3.08
N ASP A 77 -6.88 1.33 -3.93
CA ASP A 77 -8.13 0.67 -3.54
C ASP A 77 -7.90 -0.78 -3.12
N SER A 78 -7.12 -1.51 -3.93
CA SER A 78 -6.75 -2.91 -3.68
C SER A 78 -5.97 -3.09 -2.37
N PHE A 79 -5.15 -2.09 -2.00
CA PHE A 79 -4.44 -2.07 -0.73
C PHE A 79 -5.38 -1.78 0.43
N LYS A 80 -6.26 -0.78 0.32
CA LYS A 80 -7.24 -0.44 1.37
C LYS A 80 -8.15 -1.61 1.70
N GLU A 81 -8.57 -2.38 0.69
CA GLU A 81 -9.33 -3.61 0.90
C GLU A 81 -8.53 -4.66 1.68
N GLY A 82 -7.28 -4.91 1.29
CA GLY A 82 -6.41 -5.87 1.98
C GLY A 82 -6.09 -5.43 3.42
N PHE A 83 -5.80 -4.14 3.63
CA PHE A 83 -5.61 -3.55 4.95
C PHE A 83 -6.86 -3.72 5.83
N SER A 84 -8.04 -3.42 5.30
CA SER A 84 -9.30 -3.54 6.04
C SER A 84 -9.58 -4.99 6.44
N LYS A 85 -9.27 -5.95 5.57
CA LYS A 85 -9.37 -7.39 5.87
C LYS A 85 -8.41 -7.79 6.99
N LEU A 86 -7.15 -7.37 6.90
CA LEU A 86 -6.15 -7.66 7.93
C LEU A 86 -6.46 -7.00 9.27
N SER A 87 -6.89 -5.74 9.28
CA SER A 87 -7.20 -5.03 10.51
C SER A 87 -8.35 -5.68 11.28
N LYS A 88 -9.33 -6.29 10.57
CA LYS A 88 -10.44 -7.03 11.19
C LYS A 88 -10.00 -8.30 11.91
N LEU A 89 -8.80 -8.82 11.65
CA LEU A 89 -8.25 -9.96 12.42
C LEU A 89 -7.80 -9.55 13.83
N PHE A 90 -7.72 -8.24 14.11
CA PHE A 90 -7.25 -7.66 15.36
C PHE A 90 -8.30 -6.79 16.07
N ASP A 91 -9.54 -6.76 15.57
CA ASP A 91 -10.69 -6.06 16.16
C ASP A 91 -11.46 -7.03 17.07
#